data_AF-A0A4Q3J9S7-F1
#
_entry.id   AF-A0A4Q3J9S7-F1
#
_cell.length_a   1.000
_cell.length_b   1.000
_cell.length_c   1.000
_cell.angle_alpha   90.00
_cell.angle_beta   90.00
_cell.angle_gamma   90.00
#
_symmetry.space_group_name_H-M   'P 1'
#
loop_
_entity.id
_entity.type
_entity.pdbx_description
1 polymer ?
#
loop_
_entity_poly.entity_id
_entity_poly.type
_entity_poly.pdbx_seq_one_letter_code
_entity_poly.pdbx_strand_id
1 'polypeptide(L)'
;MIKAAPAAEPAASAVAESKPQLLTAARGGKGDDLELIWGVGPKLGRMLNEMGVWHFDQVAAWTPAELAWVDARLTGFKGRAVRDDWISQAKKLATGWRPESKLGDKPAN
;
A
#
# COMPACT_ATOMS: atom_id res chain seq x y z
N MET A 1 -23.92 -3.47 -29.24
CA MET A 1 -22.92 -2.74 -28.44
C MET A 1 -23.47 -2.56 -27.03
N ILE A 2 -23.05 -3.32 -26.01
CA ILE A 2 -22.73 -2.78 -24.67
C ILE A 2 -21.81 -3.79 -23.94
N LYS A 3 -20.74 -3.25 -23.38
CA LYS A 3 -19.60 -3.85 -22.66
C LYS A 3 -20.03 -4.43 -21.31
N ALA A 4 -19.61 -5.66 -20.99
CA ALA A 4 -19.71 -6.24 -19.65
C ALA A 4 -18.31 -6.62 -19.16
N ALA A 5 -17.71 -5.74 -18.36
CA ALA A 5 -16.54 -6.05 -17.53
C ALA A 5 -17.03 -6.83 -16.30
N PRO A 6 -16.39 -7.95 -15.91
CA PRO A 6 -16.89 -8.74 -14.80
C PRO A 6 -16.64 -8.01 -13.48
N ALA A 7 -17.74 -7.80 -12.78
CA ALA A 7 -17.94 -7.95 -11.35
C ALA A 7 -16.79 -7.53 -10.42
N ALA A 8 -17.01 -6.41 -9.74
CA ALA A 8 -16.47 -6.14 -8.43
C ALA A 8 -16.77 -7.32 -7.50
N GLU A 9 -15.72 -7.95 -6.99
CA GLU A 9 -15.81 -8.93 -5.92
C GLU A 9 -15.92 -8.18 -4.58
N PRO A 10 -16.96 -8.43 -3.76
CA PRO A 10 -17.07 -7.83 -2.46
C PRO A 10 -16.23 -8.66 -1.47
N ALA A 11 -15.01 -8.22 -1.16
CA ALA A 11 -14.30 -8.69 0.02
C ALA A 11 -14.77 -7.82 1.21
N ALA A 12 -15.93 -8.10 1.77
CA ALA A 12 -16.11 -9.02 2.89
C ALA A 12 -15.34 -8.54 4.12
N SER A 13 -16.12 -7.93 5.02
CA SER A 13 -15.77 -7.61 6.40
C SER A 13 -15.13 -8.80 7.11
N ALA A 14 -13.86 -8.68 7.47
CA ALA A 14 -13.21 -9.53 8.46
C ALA A 14 -12.73 -8.62 9.60
N VAL A 15 -13.63 -8.36 10.55
CA VAL A 15 -13.26 -7.83 11.86
C VAL A 15 -12.78 -9.01 12.71
N ALA A 16 -11.46 -9.25 12.75
CA ALA A 16 -10.72 -9.79 13.90
C ALA A 16 -9.26 -10.06 13.46
N GLU A 17 -8.33 -9.43 14.17
CA GLU A 17 -6.93 -9.16 13.78
C GLU A 17 -6.81 -8.02 12.77
N SER A 18 -6.02 -7.01 13.11
CA SER A 18 -5.78 -5.79 12.32
C SER A 18 -5.03 -6.05 11.01
N LYS A 19 -5.33 -7.13 10.31
CA LYS A 19 -4.72 -7.49 9.04
C LYS A 19 -5.35 -6.66 7.92
N PRO A 20 -4.55 -5.95 7.11
CA PRO A 20 -5.07 -5.20 5.98
C PRO A 20 -5.62 -6.09 4.88
N GLN A 21 -6.38 -5.47 3.97
CA GLN A 21 -6.75 -6.10 2.71
C GLN A 21 -5.51 -6.35 1.84
N LEU A 22 -5.20 -7.64 1.66
CA LEU A 22 -4.13 -8.13 0.80
C LEU A 22 -4.74 -8.79 -0.43
N LEU A 23 -4.12 -8.57 -1.59
CA LEU A 23 -4.50 -9.16 -2.86
C LEU A 23 -3.60 -10.35 -3.19
N THR A 24 -4.15 -11.38 -3.81
CA THR A 24 -3.36 -12.52 -4.29
C THR A 24 -2.50 -12.17 -5.52
N ALA A 25 -2.91 -11.14 -6.27
CA ALA A 25 -2.17 -10.60 -7.41
C ALA A 25 -2.57 -9.14 -7.66
N ALA A 26 -1.77 -8.37 -8.41
CA ALA A 26 -2.22 -7.04 -8.84
C ALA A 26 -3.50 -7.14 -9.67
N ARG A 27 -4.43 -6.25 -9.33
CA ARG A 27 -5.52 -5.83 -10.21
C ARG A 27 -4.97 -5.50 -11.61
N GLY A 28 -5.45 -6.20 -12.63
CA GLY A 28 -5.02 -6.00 -14.03
C GLY A 28 -3.58 -6.41 -14.34
N GLY A 29 -2.94 -7.20 -13.48
CA GLY A 29 -1.57 -7.71 -13.68
C GLY A 29 -0.47 -6.65 -13.53
N LYS A 30 -0.81 -5.43 -13.11
CA LYS A 30 0.14 -4.32 -12.94
C LYS A 30 -0.10 -3.64 -11.61
N GLY A 31 0.90 -3.66 -10.73
CA GLY A 31 0.91 -2.88 -9.49
C GLY A 31 1.30 -1.43 -9.73
N ASP A 32 1.00 -0.61 -8.73
CA ASP A 32 1.58 0.71 -8.54
C ASP A 32 3.03 0.62 -8.08
N ASP A 33 3.76 1.73 -8.26
CA ASP A 33 5.14 1.84 -7.81
C ASP A 33 5.19 2.26 -6.33
N LEU A 34 5.07 1.30 -5.43
CA LEU A 34 5.10 1.55 -3.98
C LEU A 34 6.40 2.22 -3.51
N GLU A 35 7.47 2.19 -4.30
CA GLU A 35 8.73 2.90 -4.02
C GLU A 35 8.57 4.43 -4.06
N LEU A 36 7.46 4.93 -4.63
CA LEU A 36 7.08 6.35 -4.56
C LEU A 36 6.63 6.79 -3.16
N ILE A 37 6.38 5.86 -2.24
CA ILE A 37 6.15 6.19 -0.84
C ILE A 37 7.51 6.39 -0.17
N TRP A 38 7.74 7.56 0.40
CA TRP A 38 8.97 7.84 1.12
C TRP A 38 9.20 6.85 2.26
N GLY A 39 10.40 6.27 2.28
CA GLY A 39 10.79 5.22 3.22
C GLY A 39 10.50 3.80 2.72
N VAL A 40 9.76 3.63 1.62
CA VAL A 40 9.62 2.35 0.90
C VAL A 40 10.75 2.23 -0.12
N GLY A 41 11.83 1.55 0.26
CA GLY A 41 12.88 1.19 -0.69
C GLY A 41 12.50 0.00 -1.58
N PRO A 42 13.29 -0.31 -2.61
CA PRO A 42 13.03 -1.42 -3.54
C PRO A 42 12.90 -2.79 -2.87
N LYS A 43 13.59 -2.99 -1.74
CA LYS A 43 13.44 -4.21 -0.93
C LYS A 43 12.09 -4.27 -0.22
N LEU A 44 11.62 -3.14 0.32
CA LEU A 44 10.33 -3.04 1.00
C LEU A 44 9.18 -3.16 0.01
N GLY A 45 9.27 -2.49 -1.15
CA GLY A 45 8.27 -2.61 -2.21
C GLY A 45 8.08 -4.07 -2.65
N ARG A 46 9.16 -4.83 -2.82
CA ARG A 46 9.08 -6.27 -3.10
C ARG A 46 8.40 -7.06 -1.98
N MET A 47 8.77 -6.84 -0.73
CA MET A 47 8.13 -7.52 0.41
C MET A 47 6.64 -7.21 0.51
N LEU A 48 6.24 -5.97 0.21
CA LEU A 48 4.85 -5.55 0.14
C LEU A 48 4.10 -6.26 -0.98
N ASN A 49 4.67 -6.32 -2.18
CA ASN A 49 4.10 -7.06 -3.31
C ASN A 49 3.95 -8.56 -2.99
N GLU A 50 4.97 -9.18 -2.39
CA GLU A 50 4.92 -10.58 -1.93
C GLU A 50 3.83 -10.81 -0.87
N MET A 51 3.58 -9.81 -0.02
CA MET A 51 2.50 -9.84 0.97
C MET A 51 1.11 -9.67 0.35
N GLY A 52 1.02 -9.13 -0.87
CA GLY A 52 -0.25 -8.83 -1.53
C GLY A 52 -0.65 -7.36 -1.50
N VAL A 53 0.28 -6.46 -1.21
CA VAL A 53 0.11 -5.01 -1.32
C VAL A 53 0.74 -4.55 -2.62
N TRP A 54 -0.07 -4.16 -3.60
CA TRP A 54 0.42 -3.82 -4.95
C TRP A 54 -0.02 -2.42 -5.37
N HIS A 55 -0.97 -1.79 -4.65
CA HIS A 55 -1.57 -0.51 -5.05
C HIS A 55 -1.56 0.52 -3.94
N PHE A 56 -1.54 1.81 -4.29
CA PHE A 56 -1.57 2.90 -3.31
C PHE A 56 -2.92 2.97 -2.58
N ASP A 57 -4.03 2.61 -3.23
CA ASP A 57 -5.37 2.60 -2.61
C ASP A 57 -5.44 1.62 -1.44
N GLN A 58 -4.75 0.48 -1.52
CA GLN A 58 -4.64 -0.47 -0.41
C GLN A 58 -3.99 0.18 0.81
N VAL A 59 -2.83 0.81 0.63
CA VAL A 59 -2.08 1.46 1.73
C VAL A 59 -2.84 2.68 2.26
N ALA A 60 -3.49 3.44 1.38
CA ALA A 60 -4.30 4.59 1.74
C ALA A 60 -5.53 4.23 2.59
N ALA A 61 -6.06 3.01 2.42
CA ALA A 61 -7.20 2.48 3.15
C ALA A 61 -6.81 1.90 4.52
N TRP A 62 -5.53 1.74 4.82
CA TRP A 62 -5.10 1.19 6.11
C TRP A 62 -5.44 2.12 7.28
N THR A 63 -5.81 1.48 8.37
CA THR A 63 -5.87 2.04 9.72
C THR A 63 -4.50 2.00 10.38
N PRO A 64 -4.26 2.79 11.45
CA PRO A 64 -3.01 2.72 12.21
C PRO A 64 -2.68 1.31 12.74
N ALA A 65 -3.71 0.52 13.05
CA ALA A 65 -3.56 -0.84 13.51
C ALA A 65 -3.09 -1.78 12.38
N GLU A 66 -3.61 -1.60 11.16
CA GLU A 66 -3.16 -2.34 9.97
C GLU A 66 -1.76 -1.95 9.52
N LEU A 67 -1.43 -0.66 9.59
CA LEU A 67 -0.08 -0.17 9.35
C LEU A 67 0.91 -0.82 10.33
N ALA A 68 0.57 -0.86 11.62
CA ALA A 68 1.40 -1.53 12.63
C ALA A 68 1.50 -3.04 12.39
N TRP A 69 0.43 -3.69 11.90
CA TRP A 69 0.43 -5.11 11.56
C TRP A 69 1.38 -5.43 10.41
N VAL A 70 1.41 -4.58 9.37
CA VAL A 70 2.35 -4.69 8.25
C VAL A 70 3.76 -4.41 8.73
N ASP A 71 3.95 -3.30 9.44
CA ASP A 71 5.25 -2.88 9.97
C ASP A 71 5.91 -3.96 10.84
N ALA A 72 5.14 -4.64 11.69
CA ALA A 72 5.62 -5.75 12.51
C ALA A 72 6.16 -6.93 11.69
N ARG A 73 5.67 -7.11 10.45
CA ARG A 73 6.06 -8.16 9.50
C ARG A 73 7.19 -7.74 8.56
N LEU A 74 7.50 -6.45 8.50
CA LEU A 74 8.67 -5.92 7.77
C LEU A 74 9.95 -6.17 8.57
N THR A 75 10.45 -7.41 8.49
CA THR A 75 11.67 -7.84 9.19
C THR A 75 12.87 -6.96 8.81
N GLY A 76 13.46 -6.27 9.78
CA GLY A 76 14.59 -5.35 9.59
C GLY A 76 14.20 -3.90 9.26
N PHE A 77 12.91 -3.59 9.11
CA PHE A 77 12.42 -2.25 8.75
C PHE A 77 11.27 -1.77 9.64
N LYS A 78 11.10 -2.39 10.81
CA LYS A 78 10.09 -2.04 11.81
C LYS A 78 10.20 -0.55 12.22
N GLY A 79 9.05 0.07 12.42
CA GLY A 79 8.85 1.48 12.76
C GLY A 79 8.81 2.43 11.56
N ARG A 80 9.22 2.01 10.35
CA ARG A 80 9.28 2.93 9.19
C ARG A 80 7.92 3.29 8.67
N ALA A 81 7.00 2.33 8.61
CA ALA A 81 5.69 2.57 8.00
C ALA A 81 4.91 3.65 8.77
N VAL A 82 5.06 3.64 10.10
CA VAL A 82 4.47 4.64 11.01
C VAL A 82 5.26 5.95 11.00
N ARG A 83 6.60 5.89 11.14
CA ARG A 83 7.46 7.09 11.19
C ARG A 83 7.40 7.92 9.92
N ASP A 84 7.33 7.25 8.78
CA ASP A 84 7.29 7.91 7.47
C ASP A 84 5.84 8.15 7.00
N ASP A 85 4.83 7.93 7.84
CA ASP A 85 3.41 8.24 7.55
C ASP A 85 2.92 7.71 6.18
N TRP A 86 3.14 6.41 5.93
CA TRP A 86 2.85 5.79 4.63
C TRP A 86 1.39 5.95 4.20
N ILE A 87 0.44 5.93 5.15
CA ILE A 87 -0.99 6.10 4.86
C ILE A 87 -1.25 7.45 4.18
N SER A 88 -0.74 8.55 4.75
CA SER A 88 -0.98 9.89 4.20
C SER A 88 -0.31 10.08 2.85
N GLN A 89 0.88 9.54 2.66
CA GLN A 89 1.56 9.56 1.37
C GLN A 89 0.82 8.74 0.31
N ALA A 90 0.39 7.53 0.67
CA ALA A 90 -0.39 6.67 -0.21
C ALA A 90 -1.72 7.33 -0.61
N LYS A 91 -2.38 8.04 0.31
CA LYS A 91 -3.57 8.84 -0.01
C LYS A 91 -3.29 9.87 -1.10
N LYS A 92 -2.18 10.62 -1.01
CA LYS A 92 -1.77 11.56 -2.08
C LYS A 92 -1.48 10.82 -3.39
N LEU A 93 -0.73 9.72 -3.34
CA LEU A 93 -0.40 8.94 -4.54
C LEU A 93 -1.65 8.33 -5.20
N ALA A 94 -2.63 7.93 -4.42
CA ALA A 94 -3.91 7.40 -4.88
C ALA A 94 -4.77 8.44 -5.62
N THR A 95 -4.58 9.75 -5.38
CA THR A 95 -5.27 10.80 -6.16
C THR A 95 -4.62 11.07 -7.52
N GLY A 96 -3.50 10.41 -7.83
CA GLY A 96 -2.72 10.64 -9.04
C GLY A 96 -1.59 11.66 -8.87
N TRP A 97 -1.43 12.24 -7.68
CA TRP A 97 -0.25 13.05 -7.38
C TRP A 97 1.02 12.18 -7.41
N ARG A 98 2.13 12.74 -7.89
CA ARG A 98 3.42 12.04 -7.96
C ARG A 98 4.52 12.93 -7.38
N PRO A 99 5.43 12.36 -6.57
CA PRO A 99 6.58 13.08 -6.06
C PRO A 99 7.56 13.42 -7.20
N GLU A 100 8.34 14.48 -7.01
CA GLU A 100 9.38 14.87 -7.97
C GLU A 100 10.57 13.88 -7.95
N SER A 101 10.77 13.20 -6.82
CA SER A 101 11.82 12.20 -6.61
C SER A 101 11.30 10.77 -6.77
N LYS A 102 12.18 9.89 -7.28
CA LYS A 102 11.94 8.43 -7.34
C LYS A 102 11.85 7.76 -5.97
N LEU A 103 12.27 8.43 -4.89
CA LEU A 103 12.27 7.91 -3.52
C LEU A 103 11.08 8.39 -2.69
N GLY A 104 10.09 9.01 -3.33
CA GLY A 104 8.99 9.66 -2.62
C GLY A 104 9.30 11.07 -2.14
N ASP A 105 8.30 11.67 -1.49
CA ASP A 105 8.41 12.99 -0.88
C ASP A 105 8.70 12.85 0.61
N LYS A 106 9.88 13.31 1.03
CA LYS A 106 10.28 13.26 2.43
C LYS A 106 9.34 14.17 3.23
N PRO A 107 8.53 13.64 4.16
CA PRO A 107 7.71 14.50 5.00
C PRO A 107 8.62 15.45 5.79
N ALA A 108 8.22 16.72 5.84
CA ALA A 108 8.86 17.71 6.69
C ALA A 108 8.54 17.34 8.14
N ASN A 109 9.49 16.66 8.81
CA ASN A 109 9.45 16.40 10.25
C ASN A 109 9.62 17.70 11.05
#